data_AF-A0A5B8M0Q1-F1
#
_entry.id   AF-A0A5B8M0Q1-F1
#
_cell.length_a   1.000
_cell.length_b   1.000
_cell.length_c   1.000
_cell.angle_alpha   90.00
_cell.angle_beta   90.00
_cell.angle_gamma   90.00
#
_symmetry.space_group_name_H-M   'P 1'
#
loop_
_entity.id
_entity.type
_entity.pdbx_description
1 polymer ?
#
loop_
_entity_poly.entity_id
_entity_poly.type
_entity_poly.pdbx_seq_one_letter_code
_entity_poly.pdbx_strand_id
1 'polypeptide(L)' 'MAEAAEAMDFEKATALRNEMARIKGEAPVQAGDPDTVTVSQPPPGAMGLGTQVPVRQPPKGWVKPKKPDLMTKNVKGRK' A
#
# COMPACT_ATOMS: atom_id res chain seq x y z
N MET A 1 19.95 -1.39 -20.15
CA MET A 1 18.82 -1.13 -21.07
C MET A 1 19.11 0.09 -21.92
N ALA A 2 19.32 1.27 -21.32
CA ALA A 2 19.61 2.52 -22.04
C ALA A 2 20.76 2.39 -23.06
N GLU A 3 21.90 1.84 -22.64
CA GLU A 3 23.05 1.61 -23.53
C GLU A 3 22.74 0.68 -24.73
N ALA A 4 21.91 -0.35 -24.53
CA ALA A 4 21.48 -1.23 -25.63
C ALA A 4 20.52 -0.51 -26.59
N ALA A 5 19.66 0.38 -26.07
CA ALA A 5 18.77 1.19 -26.89
C ALA A 5 19.55 2.23 -27.72
N GLU A 6 20.61 2.83 -27.16
CA GLU A 6 21.52 3.74 -27.87
C GLU A 6 22.30 3.01 -28.98
N ALA A 7 22.68 1.76 -28.74
CA ALA A 7 23.30 0.89 -29.75
C ALA A 7 22.30 0.28 -30.76
N MET A 8 21.01 0.67 -30.71
CA MET A 8 19.92 0.14 -31.54
C MET A 8 19.67 -1.37 -31.40
N ASP A 9 20.12 -1.99 -30.31
CA ASP A 9 19.84 -3.39 -29.97
C ASP A 9 18.56 -3.47 -29.11
N PHE A 10 17.42 -3.46 -29.80
CA PHE A 10 16.11 -3.46 -29.17
C PHE A 10 15.72 -4.81 -28.54
N GLU A 11 16.27 -5.92 -29.05
CA GLU A 11 16.08 -7.24 -28.46
C GLU A 11 16.69 -7.29 -27.07
N LYS A 12 17.95 -6.88 -26.94
CA LYS A 12 18.63 -6.81 -25.65
C LYS A 12 18.02 -5.78 -24.71
N ALA A 13 17.60 -4.63 -25.23
CA ALA A 13 16.87 -3.63 -24.44
C ALA A 13 15.56 -4.19 -23.87
N THR A 14 14.80 -4.95 -24.69
CA THR A 14 13.54 -5.57 -24.27
C THR A 14 13.75 -6.64 -23.20
N ALA A 15 14.75 -7.51 -23.38
CA ALA A 15 15.11 -8.52 -22.38
C ALA A 15 15.45 -7.88 -21.02
N LEU A 16 16.27 -6.83 -21.03
CA LEU A 16 16.64 -6.10 -19.81
C LEU A 16 15.43 -5.40 -19.18
N ARG A 17 14.51 -4.85 -19.98
CA ARG A 17 13.27 -4.24 -19.48
C ARG A 17 12.38 -5.25 -18.78
N ASN A 18 12.22 -6.43 -19.36
CA ASN A 18 11.39 -7.49 -18.77
C ASN A 18 12.01 -7.99 -17.46
N GLU A 19 13.34 -8.13 -17.40
CA GLU A 19 14.03 -8.54 -16.18
C GLU A 19 13.91 -7.49 -15.06
N MET A 20 14.01 -6.21 -15.38
CA MET A 20 13.77 -5.13 -14.42
C MET A 20 12.32 -5.13 -13.91
N ALA A 21 11.34 -5.33 -14.79
CA ALA A 21 9.93 -5.44 -14.40
C ALA A 21 9.68 -6.64 -13.48
N ARG A 22 10.34 -7.78 -13.75
CA ARG A 22 10.29 -8.98 -12.89
C ARG A 22 10.82 -8.68 -11.49
N ILE A 23 12.01 -8.09 -11.38
CA ILE A 23 12.63 -7.77 -10.08
C ILE A 23 11.80 -6.75 -9.30
N LYS A 24 11.17 -5.78 -9.98
CA LYS A 24 10.31 -4.78 -9.35
C LYS A 24 8.92 -5.31 -8.96
N GLY A 25 8.54 -6.53 -9.37
CA GLY A 25 7.19 -7.06 -9.16
C GLY A 25 6.12 -6.37 -10.03
N GLU A 26 6.54 -5.69 -11.10
CA GLU A 26 5.67 -5.01 -12.08
C GLU A 26 5.39 -5.89 -13.31
N ALA A 27 5.97 -7.10 -13.37
CA ALA A 27 5.70 -8.06 -14.43
C ALA A 27 4.26 -8.59 -14.34
N PRO A 28 3.59 -8.85 -15.48
CA PRO A 28 2.26 -9.44 -15.48
C PRO A 28 2.30 -10.78 -14.74
N VAL A 29 1.46 -10.91 -13.72
CA VAL A 29 1.29 -12.14 -12.95
C VAL A 29 0.85 -13.25 -13.91
N GLN A 30 1.75 -14.16 -14.29
CA GLN A 30 1.33 -15.39 -14.94
C GLN A 30 0.54 -16.22 -13.93
N ALA A 31 -0.69 -16.59 -14.28
CA ALA A 31 -1.51 -17.45 -13.43
C ALA A 31 -0.79 -18.80 -13.21
N GLY A 32 -0.37 -19.06 -11.97
CA GLY A 32 0.28 -20.32 -11.56
C GLY A 32 1.77 -20.23 -11.22
N ASP A 33 2.38 -19.04 -11.27
CA ASP A 33 3.77 -18.85 -10.85
C ASP A 33 3.86 -18.64 -9.32
N PRO A 34 4.54 -19.54 -8.56
CA PRO A 34 4.63 -19.44 -7.09
C PRO A 34 5.46 -18.25 -6.61
N ASP A 35 6.24 -17.62 -7.49
CA ASP A 35 7.15 -16.51 -7.16
C ASP A 35 6.59 -15.12 -7.51
N THR A 36 5.29 -15.00 -7.79
CA THR A 36 4.67 -13.69 -8.04
C THR A 36 4.51 -12.92 -6.73
N VAL A 37 5.58 -12.24 -6.32
CA VAL A 37 5.51 -11.20 -5.29
C VAL A 37 4.92 -9.96 -5.94
N THR A 38 3.60 -9.77 -5.80
CA THR A 38 2.95 -8.51 -6.17
C THR A 38 3.41 -7.43 -5.20
N VAL A 39 4.48 -6.72 -5.54
CA VAL A 39 4.91 -5.54 -4.78
C VAL A 39 3.97 -4.40 -5.13
N SER A 40 2.80 -4.36 -4.47
CA SER A 40 1.86 -3.24 -4.61
C SER A 40 2.26 -2.11 -3.65
N GLN A 41 2.12 -0.86 -4.11
CA GLN A 41 2.21 0.29 -3.21
C GLN A 41 1.13 0.15 -2.11
N PRO A 42 1.48 0.26 -0.82
CA PRO A 42 0.50 0.21 0.25
C PRO A 42 -0.54 1.33 0.09
N PRO A 43 -1.81 1.09 0.44
CA PRO A 43 -2.83 2.12 0.38
C PRO A 43 -2.42 3.34 1.24
N PRO A 44 -2.81 4.56 0.85
CA PRO A 44 -2.51 5.76 1.62
C PRO A 44 -2.95 5.60 3.08
N GLY A 45 -2.00 5.76 4.02
CA GLY A 45 -2.24 5.56 5.46
C GLY A 45 -1.83 4.19 6.01
N ALA A 46 -1.47 3.23 5.17
CA ALA A 46 -0.87 1.95 5.58
C ALA A 46 0.68 1.99 5.62
N MET A 47 1.27 3.17 5.40
CA MET A 47 2.71 3.37 5.36
C MET A 47 3.09 4.49 6.35
N GLY A 48 3.69 4.13 7.48
CA GLY A 48 4.12 5.09 8.50
C GLY A 48 4.31 4.48 9.89
N LEU A 49 5.20 5.05 10.71
CA LEU A 49 5.36 4.71 12.13
C LEU A 49 3.99 4.73 12.81
N GLY A 50 3.54 3.57 13.34
CA GLY A 50 2.23 3.42 13.99
C GLY A 50 1.20 2.56 13.25
N THR A 51 1.44 2.19 11.99
CA THR A 51 0.53 1.30 11.22
C THR A 51 0.53 -0.14 11.71
N GLN A 52 1.58 -0.56 12.42
CA GLN A 52 1.67 -1.87 13.06
C GLN A 52 1.13 -1.87 14.50
N VAL A 53 0.50 -0.77 14.95
CA VAL A 53 -0.09 -0.73 16.29
C VAL A 53 -1.34 -1.59 16.27
N PRO A 54 -1.39 -2.71 17.03
CA PRO A 54 -2.61 -3.50 17.15
C PRO A 54 -3.70 -2.60 17.73
N VAL A 55 -4.74 -2.35 16.94
CA VAL A 55 -5.94 -1.65 17.41
C VAL A 55 -6.62 -2.58 18.41
N ARG A 56 -6.71 -2.17 19.68
CA ARG A 56 -7.51 -2.88 20.67
C ARG A 56 -8.96 -2.92 20.21
N GLN A 57 -9.41 -4.09 19.78
CA GLN A 57 -10.83 -4.30 19.47
C GLN A 57 -11.61 -4.38 20.79
N PRO A 58 -12.69 -3.58 20.93
CA PRO A 58 -13.53 -3.69 22.11
C PRO A 58 -14.25 -5.06 22.13
N PRO A 59 -14.58 -5.58 23.32
CA PRO A 59 -15.31 -6.83 23.44
C PRO A 59 -16.65 -6.81 22.69
N LYS A 60 -17.14 -7.98 22.27
CA LYS A 60 -18.44 -8.12 21.61
C LYS A 60 -19.55 -7.56 22.50
N GLY A 61 -20.32 -6.61 21.97
CA GLY A 61 -21.43 -5.96 22.70
C GLY A 61 -21.01 -4.73 23.54
N TRP A 62 -19.75 -4.31 23.50
CA TRP A 62 -19.33 -3.08 24.15
C TRP A 62 -19.95 -1.85 23.47
N VAL A 63 -20.68 -1.05 24.25
CA VAL A 63 -21.26 0.23 23.81
C VAL A 63 -20.42 1.36 24.39
N LYS A 64 -19.89 2.23 23.51
CA LYS A 64 -19.14 3.42 23.93
C LYS A 64 -20.06 4.34 24.77
N PRO A 65 -19.63 4.78 25.97
CA PRO A 65 -20.43 5.70 26.77
C PRO A 65 -20.59 7.05 26.05
N LYS A 66 -21.74 7.70 26.28
CA LYS A 66 -21.99 9.06 25.77
C LYS A 66 -20.94 10.00 26.36
N LYS A 67 -20.37 10.87 25.52
CA LYS A 67 -19.43 11.89 25.99
C LYS A 67 -20.15 12.76 27.05
N PRO A 68 -19.56 12.98 28.24
CA PRO A 68 -20.15 13.87 29.22
C PRO A 68 -20.27 15.28 28.65
N ASP A 69 -21.23 16.04 29.17
CA ASP A 69 -21.33 17.45 28.84
C ASP A 69 -20.03 18.16 29.25
N LEU A 70 -19.49 18.97 28.34
CA LEU A 70 -18.28 19.75 28.58
C LEU A 70 -18.55 20.90 29.55
N MET A 71 -19.82 21.20 29.86
CA MET A 71 -20.23 22.29 30.75
C MET A 71 -19.61 23.64 30.34
N THR A 72 -19.32 23.81 29.05
CA THR A 72 -18.74 25.04 28.48
C THR A 72 -19.74 25.71 27.57
N LYS A 73 -19.80 27.06 27.63
CA LYS A 73 -20.81 27.87 26.93
C LYS A 73 -20.68 27.90 25.41
N ASN A 74 -19.67 27.25 24.81
CA ASN A 74 -19.25 27.55 23.43
C ASN A 74 -19.02 26.30 22.57
N VAL A 75 -19.95 25.33 22.58
CA VAL A 75 -19.85 24.13 21.74
C VAL A 75 -20.97 24.10 20.70
N LYS A 76 -20.67 24.52 19.46
CA LYS A 76 -21.49 24.13 18.30
C LYS A 76 -21.20 22.66 17.99
N GLY A 77 -22.20 21.79 18.11
CA GLY A 77 -22.09 20.41 17.64
C GLY A 77 -21.74 20.38 16.16
N ARG A 78 -20.75 19.56 15.76
CA ARG A 78 -20.54 19.26 14.34
C ARG A 78 -21.68 18.34 13.90
N LYS A 79 -22.46 18.80 12.92
CA LYS A 79 -23.45 18.01 12.19
C LYS A 79 -22.74 17.02 11.27
#